data_AF-A0A292SRE6-F1
#
_entry.id   AF-A0A292SRE6-F1
#
_cell.length_a   1.000
_cell.length_b   1.000
_cell.length_c   1.000
_cell.angle_alpha   90.00
_cell.angle_beta   90.00
_cell.angle_gamma   90.00
#
_symmetry.space_group_name_H-M   'P 1'
#
loop_
_entity.id
_entity.type
_entity.pdbx_description
1 polymer ?
#
loop_
_entity_poly.entity_id
_entity_poly.type
_entity_poly.pdbx_seq_one_letter_code
_entity_poly.pdbx_strand_id
1 'polypeptide(L)'
;MLCIKNQQLLFKIYTGADQKSNKTMSIVKDLAILQYLTDTLITQKGVSAALNFTTGAINNRIIRGGNFKPEEKKELENFYGISFADFKESTPNTYERQNDETVYERLSQVGKRLQEIQDKHNFLNREMAQLLKISERQYAQLKVGKMEPTISILNELKRNFVVDIDRLMYGE
;
A
#
# COMPACT_ATOMS: atom_id res chain seq x y z
N MET A 1 -0.58 8.25 21.88
CA MET A 1 -2.02 7.95 22.10
C MET A 1 -2.96 8.71 21.15
N LEU A 2 -2.47 9.54 20.20
CA LEU A 2 -3.31 10.22 19.18
C LEU A 2 -3.61 9.36 17.93
N CYS A 3 -2.75 8.39 17.62
CA CYS A 3 -2.85 7.58 16.39
C CYS A 3 -4.13 6.72 16.29
N ILE A 4 -4.64 6.25 17.44
CA ILE A 4 -5.80 5.33 17.50
C ILE A 4 -7.12 6.07 17.28
N LYS A 5 -7.22 7.35 17.72
CA LYS A 5 -8.44 8.15 17.56
C LYS A 5 -8.69 8.54 16.11
N ASN A 6 -7.62 8.83 15.35
CA ASN A 6 -7.73 9.12 13.91
C ASN A 6 -8.12 7.89 13.09
N GLN A 7 -7.64 6.69 13.46
CA GLN A 7 -8.08 5.44 12.84
C GLN A 7 -9.57 5.16 13.05
N GLN A 8 -10.13 5.46 14.23
CA GLN A 8 -11.56 5.28 14.49
C GLN A 8 -12.45 6.31 13.78
N LEU A 9 -11.94 7.52 13.53
CA LEU A 9 -12.66 8.55 12.76
C LEU A 9 -12.73 8.17 11.28
N LEU A 10 -11.64 7.65 10.72
CA LEU A 10 -11.62 7.05 9.38
C LEU A 10 -12.62 5.89 9.31
N PHE A 11 -12.67 5.01 10.31
CA PHE A 11 -13.58 3.86 10.31
C PHE A 11 -15.07 4.25 10.26
N LYS A 12 -15.47 5.33 10.93
CA LYS A 12 -16.89 5.78 10.96
C LYS A 12 -17.37 6.39 9.64
N ILE A 13 -16.48 6.96 8.81
CA ILE A 13 -16.85 7.53 7.51
C ILE A 13 -17.08 6.40 6.48
N TYR A 14 -16.44 5.24 6.67
CA TYR A 14 -16.41 4.14 5.70
C TYR A 14 -17.52 3.08 5.87
N THR A 15 -18.24 3.03 6.99
CA THR A 15 -19.23 1.96 7.24
C THR A 15 -20.65 2.26 6.71
N GLY A 16 -20.79 3.20 5.77
CA GLY A 16 -22.07 3.51 5.13
C GLY A 16 -22.06 3.19 3.64
N ALA A 17 -22.62 2.02 3.30
CA ALA A 17 -23.15 1.60 2.00
C ALA A 17 -22.18 1.06 0.91
N ASP A 18 -22.50 -0.16 0.49
CA ASP A 18 -22.30 -0.84 -0.79
C ASP A 18 -20.89 -1.20 -1.28
N GLN A 19 -20.56 -2.47 -1.06
CA GLN A 19 -19.62 -3.25 -1.85
C GLN A 19 -20.18 -3.50 -3.27
N LYS A 20 -20.16 -2.48 -4.13
CA LYS A 20 -20.28 -2.63 -5.59
C LYS A 20 -20.01 -1.33 -6.36
N SER A 21 -18.79 -0.78 -6.24
CA SER A 21 -18.09 -0.20 -7.38
C SER A 21 -16.66 0.15 -6.99
N ASN A 22 -15.69 -0.49 -7.64
CA ASN A 22 -14.29 -0.08 -7.64
C ASN A 22 -14.10 1.18 -8.51
N LYS A 23 -15.00 2.17 -8.39
CA LYS A 23 -15.05 3.35 -9.25
C LYS A 23 -15.68 4.50 -8.48
N THR A 24 -14.82 5.35 -7.90
CA THR A 24 -14.96 6.78 -7.54
C THR A 24 -14.16 7.04 -6.25
N MET A 25 -12.89 7.41 -6.37
CA MET A 25 -12.15 8.04 -5.26
C MET A 25 -12.74 9.42 -5.00
N SER A 26 -13.82 9.47 -4.21
CA SER A 26 -14.48 10.72 -3.82
C SER A 26 -13.44 11.73 -3.28
N ILE A 27 -13.62 13.02 -3.54
CA ILE A 27 -12.81 14.11 -2.96
C ILE A 27 -12.68 13.98 -1.44
N VAL A 28 -13.70 13.43 -0.75
CA VAL A 28 -13.64 13.18 0.71
C VAL A 28 -12.57 12.14 1.07
N LYS A 29 -12.44 11.08 0.27
CA LYS A 29 -11.40 10.06 0.43
C LYS A 29 -10.02 10.66 0.17
N ASP A 30 -9.86 11.44 -0.89
CA ASP A 30 -8.59 12.13 -1.19
C ASP A 30 -8.19 13.11 -0.07
N LEU A 31 -9.14 13.85 0.49
CA LEU A 31 -8.91 14.71 1.66
C LEU A 31 -8.44 13.92 2.88
N ALA A 32 -9.07 12.78 3.15
CA ALA A 32 -8.68 11.92 4.27
C ALA A 32 -7.27 11.33 4.07
N ILE A 33 -6.93 10.96 2.84
CA ILE A 33 -5.59 10.48 2.48
C ILE A 33 -4.56 11.59 2.65
N LEU A 34 -4.84 12.81 2.18
CA LEU A 34 -3.95 13.97 2.38
C LEU A 34 -3.70 14.25 3.87
N GLN A 35 -4.74 14.22 4.70
CA GLN A 35 -4.60 14.39 6.14
C GLN A 35 -3.70 13.30 6.75
N TYR A 36 -3.88 12.05 6.33
CA TYR A 36 -3.07 10.93 6.79
C TYR A 36 -1.59 11.09 6.39
N LEU A 37 -1.32 11.40 5.13
CA LEU A 37 0.04 11.49 4.60
C LEU A 37 0.81 12.70 5.11
N THR A 38 0.12 13.81 5.40
CA THR A 38 0.76 15.03 5.91
C THR A 38 0.87 15.07 7.43
N ASP A 39 0.16 14.19 8.15
CA ASP A 39 -0.06 14.28 9.61
C ASP A 39 -0.59 15.67 10.06
N THR A 40 -1.36 16.33 9.18
CA THR A 40 -1.95 17.65 9.44
C THR A 40 -3.43 17.70 9.09
N LEU A 41 -4.16 18.60 9.76
CA LEU A 41 -5.57 18.84 9.46
C LEU A 41 -5.72 19.64 8.16
N ILE A 42 -5.85 18.94 7.04
CA ILE A 42 -6.17 19.52 5.74
C ILE A 42 -7.68 19.72 5.61
N THR A 43 -8.09 20.99 5.56
CA THR A 43 -9.49 21.38 5.33
C THR A 43 -9.75 21.65 3.85
N GLN A 44 -11.03 21.80 3.48
CA GLN A 44 -11.41 22.25 2.13
C GLN A 44 -10.74 23.57 1.74
N LYS A 45 -10.46 24.45 2.72
CA LYS A 45 -9.73 25.71 2.51
C LYS A 45 -8.28 25.45 2.07
N GLY A 46 -7.61 24.49 2.70
CA GLY A 46 -6.24 24.10 2.33
C GLY A 46 -6.17 23.56 0.91
N VAL A 47 -7.10 22.69 0.53
CA VAL A 47 -7.19 22.19 -0.86
C VAL A 47 -7.54 23.28 -1.85
N SER A 48 -8.44 24.21 -1.48
CA SER A 48 -8.79 25.34 -2.34
C SER A 48 -7.61 26.26 -2.60
N ALA A 49 -6.72 26.45 -1.61
CA ALA A 49 -5.48 27.21 -1.76
C ALA A 49 -4.46 26.49 -2.67
N ALA A 50 -4.32 25.17 -2.52
CA ALA A 50 -3.39 24.38 -3.33
C ALA A 50 -3.79 24.32 -4.82
N LEU A 51 -5.09 24.18 -5.10
CA LEU A 51 -5.63 24.05 -6.48
C LEU A 51 -6.07 25.37 -7.11
N ASN A 52 -5.87 26.50 -6.42
CA ASN A 52 -6.37 27.81 -6.84
C ASN A 52 -7.88 27.82 -7.18
N PHE A 53 -8.68 27.12 -6.38
CA PHE A 53 -10.14 27.12 -6.47
C PHE A 53 -10.78 27.90 -5.34
N THR A 54 -12.04 28.27 -5.50
CA THR A 54 -12.83 28.78 -4.37
C THR A 54 -13.26 27.62 -3.48
N THR A 55 -13.37 27.84 -2.17
CA THR A 55 -13.88 26.83 -1.23
C THR A 55 -15.30 26.38 -1.61
N GLY A 56 -16.13 27.29 -2.13
CA GLY A 56 -17.46 26.97 -2.66
C GLY A 56 -17.44 26.03 -3.87
N ALA A 57 -16.45 26.18 -4.78
CA ALA A 57 -16.29 25.27 -5.91
C ALA A 57 -15.93 23.84 -5.44
N ILE A 58 -15.03 23.71 -4.46
CA ILE A 58 -14.69 22.42 -3.85
C ILE A 58 -15.92 21.81 -3.16
N ASN A 59 -16.65 22.59 -2.36
CA ASN A 59 -17.83 22.12 -1.64
C ASN A 59 -18.92 21.62 -2.60
N ASN A 60 -19.19 22.37 -3.68
CA ASN A 60 -20.14 21.95 -4.70
C ASN A 60 -19.72 20.65 -5.41
N ARG A 61 -18.42 20.44 -5.64
CA ARG A 61 -17.91 19.17 -6.19
C ARG A 61 -18.07 18.02 -5.21
N ILE A 62 -17.81 18.24 -3.92
CA ILE A 62 -18.01 17.24 -2.85
C ILE A 62 -19.48 16.81 -2.80
N ILE A 63 -20.41 17.76 -2.75
CA ILE A 63 -21.86 17.48 -2.70
C ILE A 63 -22.31 16.67 -3.92
N ARG A 64 -21.71 16.93 -5.09
CA ARG A 64 -22.00 16.21 -6.33
C ARG A 64 -21.28 14.85 -6.45
N GLY A 65 -20.49 14.45 -5.46
CA GLY A 65 -19.69 13.22 -5.51
C GLY A 65 -18.58 13.26 -6.59
N GLY A 66 -18.06 14.46 -6.90
CA GLY A 66 -16.98 14.63 -7.86
C GLY A 66 -15.63 14.08 -7.37
N ASN A 67 -14.69 13.96 -8.31
CA ASN A 67 -13.31 13.53 -8.05
C ASN A 67 -12.33 14.62 -8.47
N PHE A 68 -11.13 14.61 -7.88
CA PHE A 68 -10.00 15.34 -8.45
C PHE A 68 -9.50 14.66 -9.71
N LYS A 69 -9.19 15.46 -10.73
CA LYS A 69 -8.50 14.97 -11.93
C LYS A 69 -7.06 14.58 -11.59
N PRO A 70 -6.41 13.71 -12.39
CA PRO A 70 -5.01 13.34 -12.16
C PRO A 70 -4.06 14.55 -12.07
N GLU A 71 -4.31 15.61 -12.85
CA GLU A 71 -3.49 16.83 -12.83
C GLU A 71 -3.66 17.59 -11.50
N GLU A 72 -4.91 17.70 -11.01
CA GLU A 72 -5.22 18.32 -9.71
C GLU A 72 -4.59 17.51 -8.55
N LYS A 73 -4.59 16.16 -8.64
CA LYS A 73 -3.90 15.32 -7.64
C LYS A 73 -2.40 15.57 -7.63
N LYS A 74 -1.77 15.70 -8.80
CA LYS A 74 -0.34 16.01 -8.91
C LYS A 74 0.00 17.38 -8.34
N GLU A 75 -0.88 18.38 -8.53
CA GLU A 75 -0.72 19.69 -7.89
C GLU A 75 -0.77 19.59 -6.36
N LEU A 76 -1.69 18.78 -5.82
CA LEU A 76 -1.78 18.53 -4.38
C LEU A 76 -0.54 17.79 -3.84
N GLU A 77 -0.03 16.79 -4.55
CA GLU A 77 1.22 16.09 -4.22
C GLU A 77 2.38 17.06 -4.11
N ASN A 78 2.55 17.91 -5.13
CA ASN A 78 3.61 18.92 -5.16
C ASN A 78 3.45 19.97 -4.05
N PHE A 79 2.23 20.44 -3.80
CA PHE A 79 1.96 21.48 -2.81
C PHE A 79 2.25 21.01 -1.38
N TYR A 80 1.87 19.78 -1.06
CA TYR A 80 2.04 19.20 0.28
C TYR A 80 3.32 18.40 0.45
N GLY A 81 4.09 18.16 -0.62
CA GLY A 81 5.31 17.34 -0.59
C GLY A 81 5.02 15.88 -0.26
N ILE A 82 3.90 15.34 -0.75
CA ILE A 82 3.44 13.97 -0.51
C ILE A 82 3.24 13.22 -1.83
N SER A 83 3.16 11.90 -1.76
CA SER A 83 2.77 11.03 -2.89
C SER A 83 1.49 10.29 -2.50
N PHE A 84 0.41 10.42 -3.28
CA PHE A 84 -0.82 9.66 -3.02
C PHE A 84 -0.57 8.14 -3.14
N ALA A 85 0.43 7.74 -3.91
CA ALA A 85 0.82 6.34 -4.05
C ALA A 85 1.39 5.74 -2.75
N ASP A 86 1.81 6.58 -1.79
CA ASP A 86 2.31 6.12 -0.49
C ASP A 86 1.16 5.67 0.41
N PHE A 87 -0.08 6.06 0.11
CA PHE A 87 -1.27 5.57 0.79
C PHE A 87 -1.68 4.20 0.25
N LYS A 88 -1.73 3.21 1.15
CA LYS A 88 -2.26 1.88 0.87
C LYS A 88 -3.57 1.69 1.61
N GLU A 89 -4.65 1.47 0.87
CA GLU A 89 -5.95 1.13 1.44
C GLU A 89 -5.88 -0.26 2.08
N SER A 90 -6.34 -0.38 3.33
CA SER A 90 -6.54 -1.69 3.94
C SER A 90 -7.72 -2.35 3.25
N THR A 91 -7.48 -3.50 2.60
CA THR A 91 -8.58 -4.36 2.18
C THR A 91 -9.25 -4.95 3.43
N PRO A 92 -10.58 -4.87 3.58
CA PRO A 92 -11.27 -5.51 4.68
C PRO A 92 -11.18 -7.03 4.52
N ASN A 93 -10.86 -7.76 5.60
CA ASN A 93 -10.91 -9.21 5.62
C ASN A 93 -12.38 -9.68 5.60
N THR A 94 -12.94 -9.85 4.40
CA THR A 94 -14.35 -10.24 4.21
C THR A 94 -14.61 -11.72 4.50
N TYR A 95 -13.55 -12.55 4.52
CA TYR A 95 -13.59 -14.01 4.64
C TYR A 95 -14.45 -14.71 3.57
N GLU A 96 -14.84 -13.99 2.52
CA GLU A 96 -15.55 -14.56 1.40
C GLU A 96 -14.65 -15.52 0.63
N ARG A 97 -15.25 -16.58 0.10
CA ARG A 97 -14.50 -17.55 -0.70
C ARG A 97 -14.05 -16.89 -2.00
N GLN A 98 -12.74 -16.84 -2.20
CA GLN A 98 -12.11 -16.52 -3.48
C GLN A 98 -11.52 -17.78 -4.11
N ASN A 99 -11.58 -17.88 -5.44
CA ASN A 99 -10.89 -18.91 -6.23
C ASN A 99 -9.89 -18.22 -7.17
N ASP A 100 -8.92 -17.50 -6.61
CA ASP A 100 -7.87 -16.86 -7.40
C ASP A 100 -6.81 -17.90 -7.81
N GLU A 101 -6.87 -18.36 -9.06
CA GLU A 101 -5.92 -19.33 -9.62
C GLU A 101 -4.54 -18.69 -9.92
N THR A 102 -4.46 -17.35 -9.97
CA THR A 102 -3.21 -16.62 -10.27
C THR A 102 -2.23 -16.61 -9.10
N VAL A 103 -2.66 -17.06 -7.91
CA VAL A 103 -1.84 -17.09 -6.69
C VAL A 103 -0.55 -17.90 -6.89
N TYR A 104 -0.64 -19.08 -7.52
CA TYR A 104 0.53 -19.93 -7.76
C TYR A 104 1.47 -19.34 -8.81
N GLU A 105 0.92 -18.71 -9.85
CA GLU A 105 1.72 -18.00 -10.85
C GLU A 105 2.49 -16.84 -10.22
N ARG A 106 1.81 -16.04 -9.40
CA ARG A 106 2.41 -14.94 -8.65
C ARG A 106 3.49 -15.43 -7.68
N LEU A 107 3.21 -16.49 -6.94
CA LEU A 107 4.16 -17.10 -5.98
C LEU A 107 5.46 -17.56 -6.67
N SER A 108 5.37 -18.06 -7.91
CA SER A 108 6.56 -18.49 -8.66
C SER A 108 7.60 -17.37 -8.89
N GLN A 109 7.18 -16.10 -8.80
CA GLN A 109 8.04 -14.93 -8.97
C GLN A 109 8.71 -14.46 -7.66
N VAL A 110 8.46 -15.12 -6.52
CA VAL A 110 9.05 -14.75 -5.22
C VAL A 110 10.58 -14.70 -5.26
N GLY A 111 11.21 -15.59 -6.03
CA GLY A 111 12.66 -15.66 -6.17
C GLY A 111 13.26 -14.42 -6.82
N LYS A 112 12.55 -13.78 -7.77
CA LYS A 112 12.98 -12.51 -8.37
C LYS A 112 12.92 -11.37 -7.36
N ARG A 113 11.84 -11.31 -6.57
CA ARG A 113 11.70 -10.30 -5.51
C ARG A 113 12.73 -10.48 -4.39
N LEU A 114 13.12 -11.73 -4.08
CA LEU A 114 14.24 -12.00 -3.18
C LEU A 114 15.59 -11.56 -3.74
N GLN A 115 15.78 -11.68 -5.07
CA GLN A 115 16.98 -11.17 -5.76
C GLN A 115 17.06 -9.64 -5.63
N GLU A 116 15.95 -8.91 -5.78
CA GLU A 116 15.92 -7.45 -5.61
C GLU A 116 16.40 -7.03 -4.21
N ILE A 117 15.96 -7.74 -3.16
CA ILE A 117 16.43 -7.51 -1.79
C ILE A 117 17.94 -7.78 -1.69
N GLN A 118 18.39 -8.92 -2.23
CA GLN A 118 19.81 -9.28 -2.22
C GLN A 118 20.69 -8.22 -2.90
N ASP A 119 20.30 -7.77 -4.10
CA ASP A 119 21.05 -6.81 -4.91
C ASP A 119 21.11 -5.44 -4.24
N LYS A 120 20.00 -4.99 -3.64
CA LYS A 120 19.93 -3.72 -2.91
C LYS A 120 20.91 -3.65 -1.74
N HIS A 121 21.22 -4.79 -1.14
CA HIS A 121 22.16 -4.89 -0.02
C HIS A 121 23.55 -5.41 -0.42
N ASN A 122 23.79 -5.71 -1.71
CA ASN A 122 25.01 -6.33 -2.22
C ASN A 122 25.39 -7.64 -1.52
N PHE A 123 24.40 -8.44 -1.10
CA PHE A 123 24.66 -9.68 -0.40
C PHE A 123 25.00 -10.83 -1.34
N LEU A 124 25.86 -11.73 -0.87
CA LEU A 124 26.10 -13.02 -1.51
C LEU A 124 25.00 -14.02 -1.14
N ASN A 125 24.85 -15.07 -1.95
CA ASN A 125 23.88 -16.15 -1.69
C ASN A 125 24.10 -16.78 -0.31
N ARG A 126 25.37 -16.94 0.09
CA ARG A 126 25.76 -17.46 1.41
C ARG A 126 25.27 -16.56 2.56
N GLU A 127 25.38 -15.26 2.42
CA GLU A 127 24.99 -14.30 3.46
C GLU A 127 23.46 -14.28 3.62
N MET A 128 22.74 -14.25 2.49
CA MET A 128 21.28 -14.38 2.50
C MET A 128 20.84 -15.70 3.13
N ALA A 129 21.50 -16.82 2.81
CA ALA A 129 21.19 -18.11 3.41
C ALA A 129 21.40 -18.11 4.93
N GLN A 130 22.46 -17.46 5.42
CA GLN A 130 22.72 -17.30 6.86
C GLN A 130 21.64 -16.47 7.54
N LEU A 131 21.23 -15.34 6.96
CA LEU A 131 20.15 -14.50 7.50
C LEU A 131 18.82 -15.26 7.59
N LEU A 132 18.54 -16.08 6.58
CA LEU A 132 17.32 -16.89 6.49
C LEU A 132 17.41 -18.23 7.23
N LYS A 133 18.56 -18.53 7.86
CA LYS A 133 18.83 -19.78 8.59
C LYS A 133 18.58 -21.04 7.74
N ILE A 134 18.96 -20.98 6.46
CA ILE A 134 18.89 -22.11 5.52
C ILE A 134 20.26 -22.39 4.93
N SER A 135 20.41 -23.52 4.25
CA SER A 135 21.63 -23.79 3.47
C SER A 135 21.68 -22.93 2.22
N GLU A 136 22.88 -22.62 1.74
CA GLU A 136 23.08 -21.87 0.49
C GLU A 136 22.42 -22.56 -0.71
N ARG A 137 22.42 -23.90 -0.74
CA ARG A 137 21.70 -24.68 -1.75
C ARG A 137 20.19 -24.44 -1.70
N GLN A 138 19.60 -24.43 -0.51
CA GLN A 138 18.16 -24.13 -0.34
C GLN A 138 17.86 -22.71 -0.79
N TYR A 139 18.72 -21.74 -0.45
CA TYR A 139 18.54 -20.36 -0.91
C TYR A 139 18.59 -20.25 -2.44
N ALA A 140 19.53 -20.94 -3.09
CA ALA A 140 19.59 -21.00 -4.55
C ALA A 140 18.32 -21.62 -5.16
N GLN A 141 17.79 -22.69 -4.56
CA GLN A 141 16.53 -23.32 -4.99
C GLN A 141 15.31 -22.40 -4.81
N LEU A 142 15.28 -21.66 -3.70
CA LEU A 142 14.25 -20.66 -3.42
C LEU A 142 14.27 -19.54 -4.46
N LYS A 143 15.45 -19.03 -4.82
CA LYS A 143 15.61 -18.00 -5.86
C LYS A 143 15.13 -18.42 -7.25
N VAL A 144 15.32 -19.69 -7.61
CA VAL A 144 14.87 -20.21 -8.91
C VAL A 144 13.42 -20.74 -8.88
N GLY A 145 12.71 -20.60 -7.76
CA GLY A 145 11.32 -21.05 -7.61
C GLY A 145 11.15 -22.58 -7.54
N LYS A 146 12.23 -23.33 -7.27
CA LYS A 146 12.19 -24.80 -7.08
C LYS A 146 11.84 -25.21 -5.64
N MET A 147 11.87 -24.26 -4.73
CA MET A 147 11.52 -24.44 -3.32
C MET A 147 10.58 -23.31 -2.93
N GLU A 148 9.46 -23.65 -2.29
CA GLU A 148 8.55 -22.65 -1.72
C GLU A 148 9.09 -22.15 -0.37
N PRO A 149 8.91 -20.86 -0.05
CA PRO A 149 9.29 -20.32 1.24
C PRO A 149 8.38 -20.88 2.33
N THR A 150 8.99 -21.39 3.39
CA THR A 150 8.28 -21.83 4.59
C THR A 150 7.99 -20.65 5.51
N ILE A 151 7.04 -20.82 6.44
CA ILE A 151 6.73 -19.81 7.48
C ILE A 151 8.00 -19.38 8.25
N SER A 152 8.92 -20.33 8.50
CA SER A 152 10.20 -20.03 9.14
C SER A 152 11.04 -19.02 8.34
N ILE A 153 11.14 -19.23 7.02
CA ILE A 153 11.86 -18.31 6.12
C ILE A 153 11.17 -16.94 6.08
N LEU A 154 9.84 -16.91 6.03
CA LEU A 154 9.07 -15.65 6.04
C LEU A 154 9.29 -14.85 7.34
N ASN A 155 9.38 -15.54 8.48
CA ASN A 155 9.66 -14.90 9.76
C ASN A 155 11.08 -14.31 9.81
N GLU A 156 12.08 -15.04 9.31
CA GLU A 156 13.45 -14.50 9.23
C GLU A 156 13.54 -13.34 8.23
N LEU A 157 12.81 -13.39 7.11
CA LEU A 157 12.71 -12.24 6.19
C LEU A 157 12.14 -11.00 6.89
N LYS A 158 11.02 -11.16 7.60
CA LYS A 158 10.38 -10.06 8.34
C LYS A 158 11.25 -9.52 9.48
N ARG A 159 12.10 -10.38 10.06
CA ARG A 159 13.01 -10.00 11.13
C ARG A 159 14.24 -9.23 10.61
N ASN A 160 14.76 -9.62 9.45
CA ASN A 160 15.99 -9.04 8.90
C ASN A 160 15.73 -7.85 7.96
N PHE A 161 14.53 -7.74 7.36
CA PHE A 161 14.20 -6.72 6.37
C PHE A 161 12.86 -6.06 6.67
N VAL A 162 12.77 -4.75 6.42
CA VAL A 162 11.51 -4.01 6.43
C VAL A 162 10.81 -4.23 5.09
N VAL A 163 10.04 -5.32 5.00
CA VAL A 163 9.33 -5.72 3.78
C VAL A 163 7.90 -6.16 4.08
N ASP A 164 7.02 -5.91 3.12
CA ASP A 164 5.66 -6.44 3.11
C ASP A 164 5.68 -7.87 2.56
N ILE A 165 5.24 -8.84 3.37
CA ILE A 165 5.29 -10.26 3.01
C ILE A 165 4.31 -10.58 1.89
N ASP A 166 3.15 -9.93 1.86
CA ASP A 166 2.16 -10.18 0.80
C ASP A 166 2.72 -9.72 -0.55
N ARG A 167 3.35 -8.54 -0.58
CA ARG A 167 4.09 -8.05 -1.77
C ARG A 167 5.20 -9.01 -2.16
N LEU A 168 5.99 -9.50 -1.20
CA LEU A 168 7.12 -10.37 -1.49
C LEU A 168 6.65 -11.67 -2.15
N MET A 169 5.59 -12.26 -1.61
CA MET A 169 5.03 -13.52 -2.07
C MET A 169 4.28 -13.38 -3.38
N TYR A 170 3.32 -12.45 -3.44
CA TYR A 170 2.33 -12.39 -4.52
C TYR A 170 2.52 -11.21 -5.47
N GLY A 171 3.35 -10.23 -5.13
CA GLY A 171 3.59 -9.04 -5.95
C GLY A 171 2.67 -7.86 -5.61
N GLU A 172 2.66 -6.86 -6.50
CA GLU A 172 1.71 -5.75 -6.44
C GLU A 172 0.33 -6.15 -6.96
#